data_AF-A0A7Y2Z6U9-F1
#
_entry.id   AF-A0A7Y2Z6U9-F1
#
_cell.length_a   1.000
_cell.length_b   1.000
_cell.length_c   1.000
_cell.angle_alpha   90.00
_cell.angle_beta   90.00
_cell.angle_gamma   90.00
#
_symmetry.space_group_name_H-M   'P 1'
#
loop_
_entity.id
_entity.type
_entity.pdbx_description
1 polymer ?
#
loop_
_entity_poly.entity_id
_entity_poly.type
_entity_poly.pdbx_seq_one_letter_code
_entity_poly.pdbx_strand_id
1 'polypeptide(L)'
;MKHLLYALMLMVLAGCQKEELTIIEGQDEEAFTQDRVLKNLIMSVASHDGSFDDIVDKSSCFSIDFPYVCFYNGYPYTVNSIEDLAPFQEGDKLIPEFPVNITFADYIQAEVPNEDAFNDLIAQCENGLLFNQSITCVDIVYPIRISIYNPDNSEFETISFTHDKQTFQSIEDFDASLIASIQFPIQIEMPNNVVLTINSNDVLKSEILDMIPFCE
;
A
#
# COMPACT_ATOMS: atom_id res chain seq x y z
N MET A 1 44.16 53.08 -16.34
CA MET A 1 44.06 52.01 -15.32
C MET A 1 42.62 51.78 -14.83
N LYS A 2 41.79 52.81 -14.62
CA LYS A 2 40.36 52.64 -14.26
C LYS A 2 39.51 51.90 -15.30
N HIS A 3 39.71 52.16 -16.60
CA HIS A 3 38.94 51.49 -17.67
C HIS A 3 39.32 50.01 -17.87
N LEU A 4 40.54 49.61 -17.48
CA LEU A 4 40.97 48.21 -17.53
C LEU A 4 40.29 47.37 -16.43
N LEU A 5 39.97 48.00 -15.29
CA LEU A 5 39.24 47.35 -14.19
C LEU A 5 37.77 47.08 -14.53
N TYR A 6 37.12 47.99 -15.29
CA TYR A 6 35.74 47.81 -15.74
C TYR A 6 35.60 46.73 -16.81
N ALA A 7 36.61 46.57 -17.69
CA ALA A 7 36.61 45.51 -18.69
C ALA A 7 36.79 44.10 -18.09
N LEU A 8 37.54 43.99 -16.98
CA LEU A 8 37.77 42.73 -16.28
C LEU A 8 36.53 42.27 -15.48
N MET A 9 35.72 43.22 -14.98
CA MET A 9 34.52 42.91 -14.19
C MET A 9 33.33 42.44 -15.06
N LEU A 10 33.31 42.73 -16.36
CA LEU A 10 32.25 42.28 -17.27
C LEU A 10 32.40 40.82 -17.73
N MET A 11 33.60 40.21 -17.63
CA MET A 11 33.84 38.84 -18.09
C MET A 11 33.37 37.75 -17.11
N VAL A 12 33.03 38.11 -15.87
CA VAL A 12 32.63 37.12 -14.84
C VAL A 12 31.15 36.74 -14.94
N LEU A 13 30.35 37.45 -15.75
CA LEU A 13 28.92 37.17 -15.92
C LEU A 13 28.60 36.27 -17.14
N ALA A 14 29.62 35.78 -17.87
CA ALA A 14 29.45 34.87 -19.00
C ALA A 14 29.69 33.39 -18.63
N GLY A 15 29.53 33.04 -17.36
CA GLY A 15 29.48 31.64 -16.92
C GLY A 15 28.12 31.05 -17.24
N CYS A 16 27.89 30.62 -18.49
CA CYS A 16 26.87 29.59 -18.72
C CYS A 16 27.37 28.34 -18.00
N GLN A 17 26.77 28.02 -16.85
CA GLN A 17 26.89 26.69 -16.29
C GLN A 17 26.40 25.73 -17.39
N LYS A 18 27.31 25.00 -18.01
CA LYS A 18 26.93 23.81 -18.77
C LYS A 18 26.61 22.77 -17.71
N GLU A 19 25.38 22.80 -17.22
CA GLU A 19 24.81 21.59 -16.65
C GLU A 19 24.81 20.56 -17.78
N GLU A 20 25.73 19.62 -17.67
CA GLU A 20 25.66 18.39 -18.44
C GLU A 20 24.45 17.64 -17.88
N LEU A 21 23.29 17.85 -18.49
CA LEU A 21 22.21 16.87 -18.44
C LEU A 21 22.79 15.61 -19.08
N THR A 22 23.49 14.80 -18.29
CA THR A 22 23.63 13.39 -18.59
C THR A 22 22.22 12.84 -18.54
N ILE A 23 21.53 12.86 -19.68
CA ILE A 23 20.42 11.96 -19.92
C ILE A 23 21.08 10.60 -19.82
N ILE A 24 20.97 9.97 -18.65
CA ILE A 24 21.21 8.55 -18.52
C ILE A 24 20.09 7.94 -19.37
N GLU A 25 20.38 7.67 -20.64
CA GLU A 25 19.55 6.79 -21.46
C GLU A 25 19.62 5.41 -20.79
N GLY A 26 18.70 5.20 -19.86
CA GLY A 26 18.66 4.04 -18.99
C GLY A 26 17.32 4.01 -18.29
N GLN A 27 16.33 3.44 -19.00
CA GLN A 27 14.96 3.21 -18.55
C GLN A 27 14.19 4.52 -18.30
N ASP A 28 13.35 4.94 -19.25
CA ASP A 28 12.30 5.92 -18.94
C ASP A 28 11.50 5.32 -17.78
N GLU A 29 11.73 5.80 -16.55
CA GLU A 29 10.95 5.36 -15.39
C GLU A 29 9.52 5.89 -15.60
N GLU A 30 8.65 5.01 -16.09
CA GLU A 30 7.25 5.34 -16.40
C GLU A 30 6.55 5.84 -15.13
N ALA A 31 6.15 7.11 -15.15
CA ALA A 31 5.43 7.69 -14.03
C ALA A 31 4.04 7.06 -13.91
N PHE A 32 3.65 6.64 -12.71
CA PHE A 32 2.36 5.96 -12.46
C PHE A 32 1.34 6.82 -11.72
N THR A 33 1.67 8.05 -11.28
CA THR A 33 0.74 8.88 -10.51
C THR A 33 -0.60 9.13 -11.22
N GLN A 34 -0.59 9.24 -12.54
CA GLN A 34 -1.78 9.43 -13.38
C GLN A 34 -2.41 8.11 -13.84
N ASP A 35 -1.73 6.98 -13.68
CA ASP A 35 -2.26 5.64 -13.94
C ASP A 35 -3.07 5.18 -12.72
N ARG A 36 -4.34 5.61 -12.69
CA ARG A 36 -5.29 5.24 -11.62
C ARG A 36 -5.45 3.73 -11.48
N VAL A 37 -5.32 2.98 -12.57
CA VAL A 37 -5.46 1.52 -12.53
C VAL A 37 -4.28 0.93 -11.78
N LEU A 38 -3.05 1.30 -12.15
CA LEU A 38 -1.86 0.82 -11.45
C LEU A 38 -1.82 1.26 -9.99
N LYS A 39 -2.16 2.53 -9.68
CA LYS A 39 -2.25 3.00 -8.29
C LYS A 39 -3.17 2.11 -7.47
N ASN A 40 -4.38 1.87 -7.96
CA ASN A 40 -5.36 1.03 -7.28
C ASN A 40 -4.85 -0.40 -7.12
N LEU A 41 -4.24 -1.00 -8.14
CA LEU A 41 -3.71 -2.37 -8.05
C LEU A 41 -2.59 -2.48 -7.01
N ILE A 42 -1.66 -1.53 -6.96
CA ILE A 42 -0.59 -1.55 -5.95
C ILE A 42 -1.19 -1.37 -4.54
N MET A 43 -2.15 -0.46 -4.38
CA MET A 43 -2.86 -0.28 -3.10
C MET A 43 -3.64 -1.54 -2.71
N SER A 44 -4.33 -2.19 -3.64
CA SER A 44 -5.06 -3.43 -3.42
C SER A 44 -4.15 -4.57 -2.96
N VAL A 45 -2.98 -4.72 -3.59
CA VAL A 45 -1.96 -5.69 -3.18
C VAL A 45 -1.36 -5.37 -1.81
N ALA A 46 -1.10 -4.09 -1.53
CA ALA A 46 -0.53 -3.64 -0.26
C ALA A 46 -1.57 -3.39 0.85
N SER A 47 -2.85 -3.67 0.62
CA SER A 47 -3.90 -3.42 1.60
C SER A 47 -3.79 -4.37 2.79
N HIS A 48 -4.30 -3.96 3.94
CA HIS A 48 -4.40 -4.86 5.09
C HIS A 48 -5.41 -5.97 4.79
N ASP A 49 -4.96 -7.23 4.81
CA ASP A 49 -5.83 -8.39 4.67
C ASP A 49 -6.58 -8.65 5.98
N GLY A 50 -7.86 -8.35 6.01
CA GLY A 50 -8.74 -8.63 7.15
C GLY A 50 -9.37 -10.02 7.14
N SER A 51 -9.19 -10.82 6.07
CA SER A 51 -9.95 -12.06 5.91
C SER A 51 -9.57 -13.18 6.90
N PHE A 52 -8.43 -13.06 7.58
CA PHE A 52 -7.90 -14.11 8.45
C PHE A 52 -8.75 -14.38 9.70
N ASP A 53 -9.59 -13.44 10.13
CA ASP A 53 -10.52 -13.59 11.26
C ASP A 53 -11.99 -13.45 10.88
N ASP A 54 -12.33 -13.66 9.60
CA ASP A 54 -13.71 -13.75 9.09
C ASP A 54 -14.57 -14.77 9.85
N ILE A 55 -13.94 -15.77 10.48
CA ILE A 55 -14.60 -16.74 11.35
C ILE A 55 -15.23 -16.10 12.61
N VAL A 56 -14.69 -14.96 13.05
CA VAL A 56 -15.15 -14.21 14.21
C VAL A 56 -15.99 -13.01 13.79
N ASP A 57 -15.50 -12.18 12.88
CA ASP A 57 -16.11 -10.90 12.53
C ASP A 57 -17.02 -10.93 11.30
N LYS A 58 -16.88 -11.95 10.45
CA LYS A 58 -17.63 -12.13 9.20
C LYS A 58 -17.42 -10.99 8.20
N SER A 59 -16.26 -10.33 8.21
CA SER A 59 -16.01 -9.19 7.35
C SER A 59 -14.53 -9.02 6.99
N SER A 60 -14.19 -9.32 5.73
CA SER A 60 -12.79 -9.18 5.27
C SER A 60 -12.33 -7.71 5.11
N CYS A 61 -13.20 -6.73 5.40
CA CYS A 61 -12.90 -5.30 5.28
C CYS A 61 -12.06 -4.75 6.43
N PHE A 62 -12.00 -5.47 7.55
CA PHE A 62 -11.22 -5.15 8.73
C PHE A 62 -10.86 -6.44 9.45
N SER A 63 -10.02 -6.37 10.47
CA SER A 63 -9.76 -7.48 11.39
C SER A 63 -9.77 -6.98 12.82
N ILE A 64 -10.04 -7.85 13.79
CA ILE A 64 -9.89 -7.54 15.21
C ILE A 64 -8.41 -7.64 15.61
N ASP A 65 -7.90 -6.60 16.26
CA ASP A 65 -6.52 -6.55 16.74
C ASP A 65 -6.31 -7.55 17.89
N PHE A 66 -5.31 -8.43 17.75
CA PHE A 66 -4.92 -9.33 18.84
C PHE A 66 -4.22 -8.59 20.00
N PRO A 67 -4.37 -9.07 21.25
CA PRO A 67 -5.26 -10.13 21.69
C PRO A 67 -6.68 -9.62 21.99
N TYR A 68 -7.68 -10.49 21.84
CA TYR A 68 -9.06 -10.24 22.27
C TYR A 68 -9.70 -11.47 22.91
N VAL A 69 -10.88 -11.29 23.51
CA VAL A 69 -11.69 -12.38 24.07
C VAL A 69 -12.95 -12.50 23.24
N CYS A 70 -13.37 -13.74 22.97
CA CYS A 70 -14.67 -14.04 22.40
C CYS A 70 -15.37 -15.16 23.18
N PHE A 71 -16.70 -15.20 23.12
CA PHE A 71 -17.50 -16.26 23.71
C PHE A 71 -17.82 -17.33 22.67
N TYR A 72 -17.38 -18.55 22.92
CA TYR A 72 -17.75 -19.74 22.16
C TYR A 72 -18.60 -20.67 23.02
N ASN A 73 -19.82 -20.99 22.58
CA ASN A 73 -20.79 -21.77 23.37
C ASN A 73 -21.02 -21.24 24.80
N GLY A 74 -20.90 -19.92 24.99
CA GLY A 74 -21.07 -19.24 26.28
C GLY A 74 -19.86 -19.26 27.21
N TYR A 75 -18.72 -19.83 26.78
CA TYR A 75 -17.47 -19.82 27.53
C TYR A 75 -16.48 -18.82 26.91
N PRO A 76 -15.76 -18.03 27.74
CA PRO A 76 -14.75 -17.12 27.22
C PRO A 76 -13.56 -17.89 26.66
N TYR A 77 -13.08 -17.43 25.52
CA TYR A 77 -11.90 -17.93 24.81
C TYR A 77 -11.02 -16.74 24.44
N THR A 78 -9.74 -16.80 24.78
CA THR A 78 -8.78 -15.74 24.46
C THR A 78 -8.10 -16.08 23.14
N VAL A 79 -8.11 -15.14 22.20
CA VAL A 79 -7.46 -15.22 20.90
C VAL A 79 -6.24 -14.30 20.94
N ASN A 80 -5.03 -14.87 20.88
CA ASN A 80 -3.78 -14.11 20.93
C ASN A 80 -3.11 -13.97 19.56
N SER A 81 -3.47 -14.83 18.62
CA SER A 81 -2.96 -14.83 17.26
C SER A 81 -3.89 -15.60 16.33
N ILE A 82 -3.57 -15.59 15.02
CA ILE A 82 -4.33 -16.30 13.99
C ILE A 82 -4.38 -17.80 14.27
N GLU A 83 -3.33 -18.39 14.86
CA GLU A 83 -3.29 -19.82 15.17
C GLU A 83 -4.36 -20.24 16.20
N ASP A 84 -4.78 -19.34 17.07
CA ASP A 84 -5.87 -19.59 18.04
C ASP A 84 -7.24 -19.70 17.34
N LEU A 85 -7.37 -19.27 16.08
CA LEU A 85 -8.59 -19.39 15.28
C LEU A 85 -8.69 -20.72 14.51
N ALA A 86 -7.57 -21.42 14.31
CA ALA A 86 -7.51 -22.67 13.54
C ALA A 86 -8.48 -23.80 13.99
N PRO A 87 -8.88 -23.91 15.28
CA PRO A 87 -9.83 -24.94 15.71
C PRO A 87 -11.29 -24.71 15.27
N PHE A 88 -11.66 -23.47 14.89
CA PHE A 88 -13.03 -23.11 14.57
C PHE A 88 -13.34 -23.36 13.09
N GLN A 89 -14.61 -23.64 12.79
CA GLN A 89 -15.08 -23.92 11.44
C GLN A 89 -16.21 -22.97 11.03
N GLU A 90 -16.35 -22.75 9.73
CA GLU A 90 -17.46 -21.97 9.18
C GLU A 90 -18.80 -22.42 9.77
N GLY A 91 -19.52 -21.49 10.40
CA GLY A 91 -20.77 -21.73 11.12
C GLY A 91 -20.63 -21.79 12.65
N ASP A 92 -19.42 -21.91 13.21
CA ASP A 92 -19.18 -21.64 14.62
C ASP A 92 -19.56 -20.19 14.95
N LYS A 93 -20.20 -20.00 16.12
CA LYS A 93 -20.58 -18.67 16.59
C LYS A 93 -19.62 -18.22 17.69
N LEU A 94 -18.69 -17.37 17.32
CA LEU A 94 -17.86 -16.61 18.25
C LEU A 94 -18.45 -15.21 18.41
N ILE A 95 -18.52 -14.71 19.65
CA ILE A 95 -19.03 -13.36 19.94
C ILE A 95 -17.93 -12.60 20.67
N PRO A 96 -17.34 -11.56 20.07
CA PRO A 96 -16.32 -10.75 20.74
C PRO A 96 -16.82 -10.14 22.05
N GLU A 97 -15.97 -10.11 23.07
CA GLU A 97 -16.17 -9.33 24.28
C GLU A 97 -15.78 -7.88 23.99
N PHE A 98 -16.76 -6.99 23.96
CA PHE A 98 -16.54 -5.56 23.67
C PHE A 98 -16.05 -4.78 24.90
N PRO A 99 -15.27 -3.70 24.70
CA PRO A 99 -14.84 -3.15 23.41
C PRO A 99 -13.72 -3.97 22.75
N VAL A 100 -13.60 -3.86 21.42
CA VAL A 100 -12.50 -4.43 20.64
C VAL A 100 -11.81 -3.35 19.82
N ASN A 101 -10.52 -3.52 19.53
CA ASN A 101 -9.82 -2.70 18.53
C ASN A 101 -9.83 -3.42 17.19
N ILE A 102 -9.98 -2.67 16.11
CA ILE A 102 -9.93 -3.21 14.75
C ILE A 102 -8.95 -2.42 13.90
N THR A 103 -8.44 -3.07 12.85
CA THR A 103 -7.67 -2.45 11.78
C THR A 103 -8.41 -2.64 10.46
N PHE A 104 -8.74 -1.54 9.77
CA PHE A 104 -9.36 -1.55 8.44
C PHE A 104 -8.36 -1.89 7.34
N ALA A 105 -8.85 -2.22 6.14
CA ALA A 105 -8.02 -2.51 4.97
C ALA A 105 -7.06 -1.36 4.56
N ASP A 106 -7.36 -0.11 4.95
CA ASP A 106 -6.52 1.08 4.76
C ASP A 106 -5.52 1.34 5.92
N TYR A 107 -5.40 0.38 6.85
CA TYR A 107 -4.60 0.45 8.08
C TYR A 107 -5.05 1.50 9.11
N ILE A 108 -6.22 2.13 8.93
CA ILE A 108 -6.84 2.94 9.97
C ILE A 108 -7.27 2.00 11.11
N GLN A 109 -7.03 2.44 12.34
CA GLN A 109 -7.43 1.70 13.54
C GLN A 109 -8.60 2.40 14.24
N ALA A 110 -9.50 1.61 14.80
CA ALA A 110 -10.64 2.12 15.56
C ALA A 110 -10.97 1.21 16.75
N GLU A 111 -11.49 1.81 17.82
CA GLU A 111 -12.11 1.09 18.93
C GLU A 111 -13.61 0.93 18.64
N VAL A 112 -14.11 -0.30 18.70
CA VAL A 112 -15.52 -0.63 18.54
C VAL A 112 -16.13 -0.91 19.92
N PRO A 113 -17.08 -0.08 20.39
CA PRO A 113 -17.49 -0.10 21.79
C PRO A 113 -18.49 -1.19 22.15
N ASN A 114 -19.24 -1.73 21.18
CA ASN A 114 -20.31 -2.70 21.41
C ASN A 114 -20.71 -3.45 20.12
N GLU A 115 -21.54 -4.48 20.29
CA GLU A 115 -22.03 -5.36 19.22
C GLU A 115 -22.83 -4.61 18.14
N ASP A 116 -23.61 -3.59 18.51
CA ASP A 116 -24.38 -2.80 17.54
C ASP A 116 -23.44 -2.05 16.58
N ALA A 117 -22.44 -1.34 17.13
CA ALA A 117 -21.44 -0.63 16.34
C ALA A 117 -20.61 -1.58 15.45
N PHE A 118 -20.35 -2.80 15.93
CA PHE A 118 -19.65 -3.82 15.17
C PHE A 118 -20.49 -4.34 13.99
N ASN A 119 -21.76 -4.66 14.22
CA ASN A 119 -22.69 -5.07 13.16
C ASN A 119 -22.92 -3.98 12.12
N ASP A 120 -22.90 -2.70 12.53
CA ASP A 120 -22.95 -1.57 11.61
C ASP A 120 -21.72 -1.52 10.69
N LEU A 121 -20.54 -1.90 11.16
CA LEU A 121 -19.32 -1.99 10.33
C LEU A 121 -19.38 -3.16 9.35
N ILE A 122 -19.85 -4.33 9.79
CA ILE A 122 -20.09 -5.49 8.91
C ILE A 122 -21.07 -5.09 7.79
N ALA A 123 -22.19 -4.45 8.14
CA ALA A 123 -23.16 -3.97 7.15
C ALA A 123 -22.56 -2.92 6.20
N GLN A 124 -21.68 -2.05 6.67
CA GLN A 124 -20.98 -1.10 5.80
C GLN A 124 -20.04 -1.81 4.81
N CYS A 125 -19.33 -2.85 5.24
CA CYS A 125 -18.52 -3.70 4.36
C CYS A 125 -19.38 -4.34 3.26
N GLU A 126 -20.48 -5.00 3.63
CA GLU A 126 -21.40 -5.67 2.69
C GLU A 126 -22.01 -4.68 1.68
N ASN A 127 -22.27 -3.45 2.10
CA ASN A 127 -22.79 -2.39 1.23
C ASN A 127 -21.70 -1.67 0.39
N GLY A 128 -20.44 -2.11 0.49
CA GLY A 128 -19.31 -1.52 -0.26
C GLY A 128 -18.97 -0.09 0.17
N LEU A 129 -19.27 0.27 1.41
CA LEU A 129 -18.94 1.57 2.00
C LEU A 129 -17.53 1.60 2.60
N LEU A 130 -16.96 0.44 2.87
CA LEU A 130 -15.57 0.27 3.30
C LEU A 130 -14.71 -0.19 2.12
N PHE A 131 -13.43 0.17 2.15
CA PHE A 131 -12.47 -0.36 1.18
C PHE A 131 -12.36 -1.88 1.35
N ASN A 132 -12.64 -2.61 0.28
CA ASN A 132 -12.68 -4.08 0.28
C ASN A 132 -12.05 -4.70 -0.98
N GLN A 133 -11.26 -3.91 -1.71
CA GLN A 133 -10.64 -4.33 -2.96
C GLN A 133 -9.25 -4.90 -2.68
N SER A 134 -9.10 -5.79 -1.69
CA SER A 134 -7.82 -6.44 -1.40
C SER A 134 -7.49 -7.46 -2.49
N ILE A 135 -6.20 -7.57 -2.81
CA ILE A 135 -5.65 -8.63 -3.68
C ILE A 135 -4.67 -9.40 -2.80
N THR A 136 -5.13 -10.53 -2.24
CA THR A 136 -4.38 -11.31 -1.24
C THR A 136 -3.50 -12.40 -1.84
N CYS A 137 -3.67 -12.69 -3.14
CA CYS A 137 -2.93 -13.75 -3.81
C CYS A 137 -1.62 -13.27 -4.48
N VAL A 138 -1.29 -12.00 -4.35
CA VAL A 138 -0.03 -11.42 -4.84
C VAL A 138 0.58 -10.60 -3.73
N ASP A 139 1.86 -10.77 -3.47
CA ASP A 139 2.62 -10.01 -2.48
C ASP A 139 3.73 -9.19 -3.14
N ILE A 140 4.01 -8.00 -2.61
CA ILE A 140 5.20 -7.23 -3.00
C ILE A 140 6.40 -7.73 -2.21
N VAL A 141 7.47 -8.11 -2.92
CA VAL A 141 8.74 -8.46 -2.28
C VAL A 141 9.51 -7.17 -1.99
N TYR A 142 9.51 -6.77 -0.73
CA TYR A 142 10.19 -5.57 -0.26
C TYR A 142 11.72 -5.72 -0.10
N PRO A 143 12.47 -4.61 -0.15
CA PRO A 143 12.00 -3.25 -0.37
C PRO A 143 11.79 -2.89 -1.85
N ILE A 144 10.86 -1.98 -2.12
CA ILE A 144 10.73 -1.30 -3.42
C ILE A 144 11.10 0.17 -3.27
N ARG A 145 11.52 0.82 -4.38
CA ARG A 145 11.92 2.23 -4.37
C ARG A 145 11.10 3.02 -5.36
N ILE A 146 10.65 4.19 -4.94
CA ILE A 146 9.88 5.13 -5.77
C ILE A 146 10.67 6.43 -5.89
N SER A 147 10.95 6.84 -7.12
CA SER A 147 11.44 8.17 -7.45
C SER A 147 10.26 9.14 -7.47
N ILE A 148 10.32 10.26 -6.76
CA ILE A 148 9.27 11.29 -6.74
C ILE A 148 9.87 12.62 -7.16
N TYR A 149 9.21 13.29 -8.10
CA TYR A 149 9.49 14.67 -8.48
C TYR A 149 8.27 15.55 -8.22
N ASN A 150 8.46 16.62 -7.46
CA ASN A 150 7.45 17.64 -7.20
C ASN A 150 7.71 18.87 -8.11
N PRO A 151 6.83 19.15 -9.09
CA PRO A 151 7.03 20.27 -10.00
C PRO A 151 6.85 21.65 -9.35
N ASP A 152 6.13 21.76 -8.22
CA ASP A 152 5.82 23.04 -7.58
C ASP A 152 7.05 23.68 -6.92
N ASN A 153 7.96 22.85 -6.41
CA ASN A 153 9.19 23.28 -5.74
C ASN A 153 10.47 22.72 -6.40
N SER A 154 10.34 21.94 -7.47
CA SER A 154 11.46 21.28 -8.17
C SER A 154 12.29 20.36 -7.27
N GLU A 155 11.65 19.76 -6.26
CA GLU A 155 12.28 18.77 -5.39
C GLU A 155 12.23 17.38 -6.02
N PHE A 156 13.31 16.63 -5.81
CA PHE A 156 13.43 15.23 -6.21
C PHE A 156 13.85 14.41 -5.00
N GLU A 157 13.14 13.31 -4.77
CA GLU A 157 13.48 12.35 -3.73
C GLU A 157 13.31 10.92 -4.20
N THR A 158 13.96 9.98 -3.50
CA THR A 158 13.71 8.55 -3.69
C THR A 158 13.35 7.95 -2.35
N ILE A 159 12.13 7.42 -2.25
CA ILE A 159 11.64 6.79 -1.03
C ILE A 159 11.81 5.27 -1.16
N SER A 160 12.27 4.62 -0.10
CA SER A 160 12.28 3.15 0.00
C SER A 160 11.07 2.72 0.82
N PHE A 161 10.19 1.93 0.22
CA PHE A 161 9.10 1.27 0.93
C PHE A 161 9.56 -0.10 1.40
N THR A 162 9.18 -0.47 2.63
CA THR A 162 9.72 -1.64 3.33
C THR A 162 8.66 -2.63 3.78
N HIS A 163 7.38 -2.25 3.72
CA HIS A 163 6.23 -3.09 4.06
C HIS A 163 4.94 -2.50 3.49
N ASP A 164 3.87 -3.29 3.48
CA ASP A 164 2.59 -2.97 2.83
C ASP A 164 1.91 -1.72 3.38
N LYS A 165 1.81 -1.58 4.71
CA LYS A 165 1.27 -0.35 5.32
C LYS A 165 1.94 0.93 4.82
N GLN A 166 3.26 0.93 4.65
CA GLN A 166 3.99 2.10 4.16
C GLN A 166 3.65 2.35 2.70
N THR A 167 3.61 1.30 1.88
CA THR A 167 3.26 1.38 0.46
C THR A 167 1.85 1.91 0.25
N PHE A 168 0.87 1.32 0.93
CA PHE A 168 -0.54 1.71 0.84
C PHE A 168 -0.72 3.19 1.17
N GLN A 169 -0.30 3.60 2.38
CA GLN A 169 -0.52 4.96 2.88
C GLN A 169 0.25 5.99 2.04
N SER A 170 1.47 5.67 1.60
CA SER A 170 2.24 6.59 0.76
C SER A 170 1.59 6.80 -0.62
N ILE A 171 1.12 5.74 -1.28
CA ILE A 171 0.54 5.82 -2.63
C ILE A 171 -0.85 6.48 -2.60
N GLU A 172 -1.63 6.23 -1.54
CA GLU A 172 -2.89 6.92 -1.29
C GLU A 172 -2.66 8.44 -1.22
N ASP A 173 -1.64 8.87 -0.46
CA ASP A 173 -1.30 10.28 -0.23
C ASP A 173 -0.62 10.98 -1.43
N PHE A 174 -0.19 10.23 -2.46
CA PHE A 174 0.43 10.85 -3.64
C PHE A 174 -0.57 11.76 -4.38
N ASP A 175 -0.33 13.07 -4.27
CA ASP A 175 -1.03 14.10 -5.05
C ASP A 175 -0.86 13.83 -6.55
N ALA A 176 -1.92 14.09 -7.32
CA ALA A 176 -1.91 13.95 -8.77
C ALA A 176 -0.84 14.83 -9.46
N SER A 177 -0.39 15.92 -8.83
CA SER A 177 0.66 16.81 -9.35
C SER A 177 2.05 16.19 -9.28
N LEU A 178 2.28 15.20 -8.40
CA LEU A 178 3.57 14.53 -8.26
C LEU A 178 3.84 13.63 -9.44
N ILE A 179 5.11 13.54 -9.85
CA ILE A 179 5.58 12.56 -10.82
C ILE A 179 6.30 11.47 -10.04
N ALA A 180 5.61 10.36 -9.79
CA ALA A 180 6.15 9.21 -9.08
C ALA A 180 6.41 8.05 -10.04
N SER A 181 7.61 7.48 -9.99
CA SER A 181 8.03 6.37 -10.84
C SER A 181 8.65 5.25 -10.00
N ILE A 182 8.31 4.00 -10.34
CA ILE A 182 8.87 2.83 -9.67
C ILE A 182 10.29 2.58 -10.21
N GLN A 183 11.26 2.40 -9.31
CA GLN A 183 12.61 1.98 -9.69
C GLN A 183 12.61 0.47 -9.94
N PHE A 184 12.39 0.11 -11.20
CA PHE A 184 12.48 -1.28 -11.65
C PHE A 184 13.94 -1.77 -11.72
N PRO A 185 14.18 -3.09 -11.63
CA PRO A 185 13.18 -4.13 -11.41
C PRO A 185 12.68 -4.21 -9.97
N ILE A 186 11.43 -4.63 -9.80
CA ILE A 186 10.86 -5.06 -8.50
C ILE A 186 10.53 -6.55 -8.55
N GLN A 187 10.19 -7.13 -7.41
CA GLN A 187 9.74 -8.51 -7.32
C GLN A 187 8.34 -8.58 -6.72
N ILE A 188 7.53 -9.48 -7.26
CA ILE A 188 6.25 -9.89 -6.68
C ILE A 188 6.28 -11.39 -6.41
N GLU A 189 5.62 -11.83 -5.35
CA GLU A 189 5.43 -13.22 -5.00
C GLU A 189 3.98 -13.61 -5.31
N MET A 190 3.81 -14.74 -5.98
CA MET A 190 2.53 -15.36 -6.32
C MET A 190 2.34 -16.61 -5.46
N PRO A 191 1.15 -17.23 -5.47
CA PRO A 191 0.88 -18.41 -4.67
C PRO A 191 1.83 -19.55 -5.01
N ASN A 192 2.09 -20.40 -4.02
CA ASN A 192 3.13 -21.43 -4.05
C ASN A 192 4.57 -20.86 -4.07
N ASN A 193 4.76 -19.63 -3.59
CA ASN A 193 6.04 -18.96 -3.42
C ASN A 193 6.79 -18.75 -4.75
N VAL A 194 6.04 -18.49 -5.82
CA VAL A 194 6.63 -18.21 -7.14
C VAL A 194 6.96 -16.73 -7.22
N VAL A 195 8.25 -16.40 -7.26
CA VAL A 195 8.73 -15.02 -7.35
C VAL A 195 8.95 -14.61 -8.81
N LEU A 196 8.30 -13.53 -9.25
CA LEU A 196 8.49 -12.92 -10.57
C LEU A 196 9.30 -11.63 -10.45
N THR A 197 10.12 -11.36 -11.47
CA THR A 197 10.82 -10.08 -11.62
C THR A 197 10.08 -9.20 -12.61
N ILE A 198 9.64 -8.04 -12.15
CA ILE A 198 8.82 -7.09 -12.90
C ILE A 198 9.70 -5.93 -13.34
N ASN A 199 9.57 -5.50 -14.61
CA ASN A 199 10.48 -4.55 -15.24
C ASN A 199 9.80 -3.28 -15.79
N SER A 200 8.48 -3.20 -15.74
CA SER A 200 7.70 -2.03 -16.16
C SER A 200 6.33 -2.00 -15.49
N ASN A 201 5.66 -0.85 -15.56
CA ASN A 201 4.31 -0.66 -15.06
C ASN A 201 3.30 -1.56 -15.78
N ASP A 202 3.46 -1.72 -17.10
CA ASP A 202 2.56 -2.55 -17.90
C ASP A 202 2.65 -4.03 -17.53
N VAL A 203 3.87 -4.55 -17.30
CA VAL A 203 4.06 -5.93 -16.82
C VAL A 203 3.48 -6.07 -15.41
N LEU A 204 3.71 -5.11 -14.51
CA LEU A 204 3.13 -5.14 -13.17
C LEU A 204 1.60 -5.24 -13.20
N LYS A 205 0.96 -4.38 -14.00
CA LYS A 205 -0.51 -4.40 -14.18
C LYS A 205 -0.98 -5.74 -14.70
N SER A 206 -0.38 -6.28 -15.77
CA SER A 206 -0.84 -7.52 -16.38
C SER A 206 -0.70 -8.70 -15.42
N GLU A 207 0.43 -8.84 -14.74
CA GLU A 207 0.66 -9.95 -13.81
C GLU A 207 -0.33 -9.92 -12.63
N ILE A 208 -0.60 -8.73 -12.05
CA ILE A 208 -1.60 -8.62 -10.98
C ILE A 208 -3.00 -8.94 -11.51
N LEU A 209 -3.41 -8.36 -12.65
CA LEU A 209 -4.75 -8.57 -13.22
C LEU A 209 -5.01 -10.03 -13.61
N ASP A 210 -4.00 -10.71 -14.14
CA ASP A 210 -4.10 -12.13 -14.52
C ASP A 210 -4.22 -13.03 -13.29
N MET A 211 -3.79 -12.55 -12.11
CA MET A 211 -3.88 -13.30 -10.87
C MET A 211 -5.22 -13.13 -10.13
N ILE A 212 -5.94 -12.02 -10.33
CA ILE A 212 -7.22 -11.73 -9.65
C ILE A 212 -8.21 -12.92 -9.67
N PRO A 213 -8.42 -13.66 -10.78
CA PRO A 213 -9.34 -14.81 -10.82
C PRO A 213 -8.96 -15.98 -9.91
N PHE A 214 -7.78 -15.94 -9.29
CA PHE A 214 -7.23 -16.99 -8.44
C PHE A 214 -7.04 -16.54 -6.98
N CYS A 215 -7.50 -15.34 -6.62
CA CYS A 215 -7.49 -14.83 -5.24
C CYS A 215 -8.63 -15.40 -4.37
N GLU A 216 -9.25 -16.53 -4.77
CA GLU A 216 -10.32 -17.22 -4.04
C GLU A 216 -9.79 -18.33 -3.13
#